data_AF-A0A218U7G1-F1
#
_entry.id   AF-A0A218U7G1-F1
#
_cell.length_a   1.000
_cell.length_b   1.000
_cell.length_c   1.000
_cell.angle_alpha   90.00
_cell.angle_beta   90.00
_cell.angle_gamma   90.00
#
_symmetry.space_group_name_H-M   'P 1'
#
loop_
_entity.id
_entity.type
_entity.pdbx_description
1 polymer ?
#
loop_
_entity_poly.entity_id
_entity_poly.type
_entity_poly.pdbx_seq_one_letter_code
_entity_poly.pdbx_strand_id
1 'polypeptide(L)'
;MTLVTLVEMARVTAVPLSYLLTRGQQVKVVAQLLRQAMQEDLLLPVVKSEGGEDFEGATVIEPLKGYYDVPIATLDFSSLYPSIMIAHNLCYTTLLPPGGPQKHGSVLL
;
A
#
# COMPACT_ATOMS: atom_id res chain seq x y z
N MET A 1 -8.69 -7.00 25.00
CA MET A 1 -7.71 -6.78 23.92
C MET A 1 -8.35 -6.08 22.71
N THR A 2 -9.14 -5.03 22.94
CA THR A 2 -9.90 -4.34 21.86
C THR A 2 -9.68 -2.84 21.90
N LEU A 3 -9.72 -2.21 23.07
CA LEU A 3 -9.47 -0.77 23.18
C LEU A 3 -8.01 -0.40 22.92
N VAL A 4 -7.05 -1.20 23.44
CA VAL A 4 -5.61 -0.92 23.29
C VAL A 4 -5.20 -0.94 21.82
N THR A 5 -5.60 -1.97 21.07
CA THR A 5 -5.28 -2.11 19.64
C THR A 5 -5.94 -1.05 18.79
N LEU A 6 -7.17 -0.63 19.12
CA LEU A 6 -7.83 0.49 18.45
C LEU A 6 -7.13 1.83 18.73
N VAL A 7 -6.72 2.08 19.98
CA VAL A 7 -5.95 3.29 20.32
C VAL A 7 -4.59 3.31 19.64
N GLU A 8 -3.90 2.16 19.58
CA GLU A 8 -2.63 2.02 18.87
C GLU A 8 -2.80 2.28 17.36
N MET A 9 -3.80 1.65 16.73
CA MET A 9 -4.12 1.85 15.32
C MET A 9 -4.46 3.32 15.02
N ALA A 10 -5.25 3.96 15.87
CA ALA A 10 -5.62 5.37 15.74
C ALA A 10 -4.38 6.28 15.78
N ARG A 11 -3.41 5.97 16.67
CA ARG A 11 -2.15 6.70 16.78
C ARG A 11 -1.24 6.48 15.56
N VAL A 12 -1.11 5.23 15.09
CA VAL A 12 -0.25 4.88 13.94
C VAL A 12 -0.80 5.44 12.63
N THR A 13 -2.11 5.43 12.44
CA THR A 13 -2.75 5.89 11.19
C THR A 13 -3.22 7.34 11.23
N ALA A 14 -3.09 8.00 12.38
CA ALA A 14 -3.48 9.39 12.61
C ALA A 14 -4.96 9.68 12.26
N VAL A 15 -5.87 8.73 12.52
CA VAL A 15 -7.32 8.91 12.34
C VAL A 15 -8.06 8.90 13.68
N PRO A 16 -9.21 9.57 13.79
CA PRO A 16 -10.05 9.50 14.99
C PRO A 16 -10.47 8.06 15.31
N LEU A 17 -10.60 7.75 16.60
CA LEU A 17 -11.00 6.42 17.07
C LEU A 17 -12.35 5.98 16.47
N SER A 18 -13.29 6.92 16.31
CA SER A 18 -14.60 6.67 15.69
C SER A 18 -14.50 6.21 14.23
N TYR A 19 -13.47 6.64 13.50
CA TYR A 19 -13.27 6.25 12.10
C TYR A 19 -12.85 4.80 11.96
N LEU A 20 -12.21 4.20 12.97
CA LEU A 20 -11.82 2.80 12.93
C LEU A 20 -13.02 1.84 12.93
N LEU A 21 -14.19 2.30 13.37
CA LEU A 21 -15.43 1.52 13.41
C LEU A 21 -16.40 1.90 12.29
N THR A 22 -16.38 3.16 11.85
CA THR A 22 -17.36 3.70 10.90
C THR A 22 -16.84 3.89 9.48
N ARG A 23 -15.53 3.81 9.25
CA ARG A 23 -14.87 4.05 7.96
C ARG A 23 -13.96 2.89 7.55
N GLY A 24 -13.70 2.78 6.25
CA GLY A 24 -12.84 1.74 5.67
C GLY A 24 -11.34 2.02 5.78
N GLN A 25 -10.52 1.28 5.03
CA GLN A 25 -9.06 1.40 5.08
C GLN A 25 -8.54 2.66 4.37
N GLN A 26 -9.23 3.15 3.33
CA GLN A 26 -8.77 4.29 2.52
C GLN A 26 -8.51 5.55 3.36
N VAL A 27 -9.35 5.85 4.35
CA VAL A 27 -9.17 7.06 5.18
C VAL A 27 -7.87 7.05 5.98
N LYS A 28 -7.36 5.85 6.31
CA LYS A 28 -6.10 5.67 7.05
C LYS A 28 -4.91 5.98 6.13
N VAL A 29 -4.92 5.43 4.92
CA VAL A 29 -3.87 5.64 3.92
C VAL A 29 -3.84 7.10 3.47
N VAL A 30 -5.00 7.71 3.20
CA VAL A 30 -5.09 9.12 2.81
C VAL A 30 -4.59 10.04 3.93
N ALA A 31 -4.93 9.76 5.20
CA ALA A 31 -4.42 10.54 6.33
C ALA A 31 -2.89 10.47 6.45
N GLN A 32 -2.31 9.28 6.28
CA GLN A 32 -0.85 9.10 6.28
C GLN A 32 -0.18 9.81 5.10
N LEU A 33 -0.75 9.71 3.89
CA LEU A 33 -0.21 10.36 2.69
C LEU A 33 -0.26 11.89 2.80
N LEU A 34 -1.37 12.46 3.28
CA LEU A 34 -1.49 13.90 3.52
C LEU A 34 -0.47 14.39 4.55
N ARG A 35 -0.26 13.63 5.63
CA ARG A 35 0.74 13.96 6.65
C ARG A 35 2.16 14.00 6.09
N GLN A 36 2.50 13.06 5.22
CA GLN A 36 3.81 13.03 4.56
C GLN A 36 3.94 14.14 3.51
N ALA A 37 2.90 14.37 2.70
CA ALA A 37 2.90 15.42 1.69
C ALA A 37 3.08 16.82 2.29
N MET A 38 2.51 17.09 3.47
CA MET A 38 2.74 18.34 4.21
C MET A 38 4.20 18.56 4.63
N GLN A 39 4.98 17.49 4.86
CA GLN A 39 6.39 17.60 5.25
C GLN A 39 7.29 17.92 4.05
N GLU A 40 6.89 17.45 2.87
CA GLU A 40 7.65 17.57 1.62
C GLU A 40 7.12 18.70 0.70
N ASP A 41 6.20 19.53 1.20
CA ASP A 41 5.52 20.62 0.45
C ASP A 41 4.88 20.15 -0.87
N LEU A 42 4.18 19.02 -0.82
CA LEU A 42 3.47 18.42 -1.94
C LEU A 42 1.95 18.55 -1.80
N LEU A 43 1.26 18.66 -2.93
CA LEU A 43 -0.21 18.69 -3.00
C LEU A 43 -0.75 17.41 -3.64
N LEU A 44 -1.78 16.82 -3.03
CA LEU A 44 -2.49 15.67 -3.60
C LEU A 44 -3.53 16.13 -4.65
N PRO A 45 -3.53 15.55 -5.85
CA PRO A 45 -4.47 15.90 -6.90
C PRO A 45 -5.82 15.22 -6.64
N VAL A 46 -6.89 15.84 -7.14
CA VAL A 46 -8.22 15.20 -7.15
C VAL A 46 -8.44 14.58 -8.52
N VAL A 47 -8.11 13.30 -8.64
CA VAL A 47 -8.38 12.51 -9.84
C VAL A 47 -9.63 11.67 -9.59
N LYS A 48 -10.64 11.84 -10.43
CA LYS A 48 -11.82 10.95 -10.44
C LYS A 48 -11.53 9.80 -11.38
N SER A 49 -11.45 8.59 -10.85
CA SER A 49 -11.44 7.37 -11.67
C SER A 49 -12.88 6.96 -11.96
N GLU A 50 -13.25 6.96 -13.24
CA GLU A 50 -14.33 6.11 -13.72
C GLU A 50 -13.76 4.68 -13.83
N GLY A 51 -14.56 3.65 -13.53
CA GLY A 51 -14.10 2.28 -13.27
C GLY A 51 -12.98 1.80 -14.20
N GLY A 52 -11.94 1.21 -13.62
CA GLY A 52 -10.83 0.62 -14.36
C GLY A 52 -11.11 -0.82 -14.77
N GLU A 53 -10.35 -1.32 -15.73
CA GLU A 53 -10.26 -2.74 -16.03
C GLU A 53 -9.51 -3.47 -14.91
N ASP A 54 -9.83 -4.74 -14.70
CA ASP A 54 -9.09 -5.60 -13.77
C ASP A 54 -7.65 -5.81 -14.28
N PHE A 55 -6.71 -5.96 -13.35
CA PHE A 55 -5.30 -6.22 -13.63
C PHE A 55 -4.90 -7.65 -13.26
N GLU A 56 -3.81 -8.15 -13.83
CA GLU A 56 -3.30 -9.48 -13.52
C GLU A 56 -2.80 -9.56 -12.06
N GLY A 57 -3.28 -10.57 -11.34
CA GLY A 57 -2.98 -10.78 -9.92
C GLY A 57 -1.77 -11.67 -9.67
N ALA A 58 -1.83 -12.43 -8.58
CA ALA A 58 -0.75 -13.34 -8.18
C ALA A 58 -0.72 -14.62 -9.03
N THR A 59 0.48 -15.16 -9.23
CA THR A 59 0.68 -16.49 -9.81
C THR A 59 0.58 -17.57 -8.76
N VAL A 60 -0.10 -18.68 -9.08
CA VAL A 60 -0.14 -19.89 -8.25
C VAL A 60 0.57 -21.02 -8.99
N ILE A 61 1.54 -21.65 -8.33
CA ILE A 61 2.24 -22.80 -8.89
C ILE A 61 1.32 -24.02 -8.81
N GLU A 62 1.28 -24.81 -9.89
CA GLU A 62 0.50 -26.04 -9.94
C GLU A 62 1.00 -27.06 -8.89
N PRO A 63 0.13 -27.56 -8.00
CA PRO A 63 0.55 -28.46 -6.94
C PRO A 63 0.74 -29.89 -7.46
N LEU A 64 1.80 -30.56 -6.96
CA LEU A 64 1.92 -32.00 -7.06
C LEU A 64 1.01 -32.63 -6.01
N LYS A 65 -0.14 -33.17 -6.45
CA LYS A 65 -1.15 -33.74 -5.55
C LYS A 65 -0.69 -35.11 -5.06
N GLY A 66 -0.79 -35.35 -3.76
CA GLY A 66 -0.47 -36.64 -3.17
C GLY A 66 -0.45 -36.58 -1.65
N TYR A 67 -0.28 -37.75 -1.05
CA TYR A 67 0.08 -37.89 0.35
C TYR A 67 1.61 -37.93 0.45
N TYR A 68 2.18 -37.12 1.33
CA TYR A 68 3.61 -37.05 1.56
C TYR A 68 3.90 -37.56 2.97
N ASP A 69 4.67 -38.65 3.07
CA ASP A 69 5.14 -39.25 4.32
C ASP A 69 6.53 -38.72 4.74
N VAL A 70 7.09 -37.79 3.97
CA VAL A 70 8.35 -37.09 4.23
C VAL A 70 8.12 -35.63 4.61
N PRO A 71 9.00 -35.01 5.44
CA PRO A 71 8.87 -33.60 5.78
C PRO A 71 9.01 -32.68 4.55
N ILE A 72 8.14 -31.67 4.45
CA ILE A 72 8.19 -30.62 3.43
C ILE A 72 8.55 -29.30 4.12
N ALA A 73 9.59 -28.63 3.64
CA ALA A 73 9.95 -27.30 4.10
C ALA A 73 9.11 -26.23 3.39
N THR A 74 8.51 -25.33 4.17
CA THR A 74 7.78 -24.17 3.65
C THR A 74 8.67 -22.94 3.80
N LEU A 75 8.88 -22.22 2.69
CA LEU A 75 9.62 -20.96 2.66
C LEU A 75 8.70 -19.86 2.12
N ASP A 76 8.64 -18.73 2.81
CA ASP A 76 7.84 -17.57 2.44
C ASP A 76 8.64 -16.27 2.53
N PHE A 77 8.14 -15.23 1.85
CA PHE A 77 8.70 -13.88 1.96
C PHE A 77 7.92 -13.08 3.01
N SER A 78 8.62 -12.57 4.02
CA SER A 78 8.03 -11.64 4.99
C SER A 78 7.66 -10.32 4.32
N SER A 79 6.38 -9.93 4.40
CA SER A 79 5.91 -8.63 3.88
C SER A 79 6.26 -8.39 2.40
N LEU A 80 5.93 -9.35 1.53
CA LEU A 80 6.32 -9.36 0.11
C LEU A 80 6.06 -8.02 -0.61
N TYR A 81 4.80 -7.57 -0.72
CA TYR A 81 4.47 -6.36 -1.48
C TYR A 81 5.06 -5.06 -0.89
N PRO A 82 4.98 -4.78 0.42
CA PRO A 82 5.67 -3.64 1.01
C PRO A 82 7.19 -3.64 0.72
N SER A 83 7.82 -4.82 0.79
CA SER A 83 9.26 -4.95 0.55
C SER A 83 9.61 -4.64 -0.92
N ILE A 84 8.79 -5.08 -1.87
CA ILE A 84 8.96 -4.74 -3.30
C ILE A 84 8.83 -3.23 -3.52
N MET A 85 7.80 -2.59 -2.92
CA MET A 85 7.58 -1.14 -3.06
C MET A 85 8.79 -0.34 -2.58
N ILE A 86 9.36 -0.71 -1.44
CA ILE A 86 10.53 -0.04 -0.84
C ILE A 86 11.78 -0.31 -1.67
N ALA A 87 12.07 -1.58 -2.00
CA ALA A 87 13.29 -1.98 -2.70
C ALA A 87 13.41 -1.37 -4.10
N HIS A 88 12.29 -1.10 -4.75
CA HIS A 88 12.24 -0.54 -6.11
C HIS A 88 11.80 0.92 -6.17
N ASN A 89 11.70 1.61 -5.02
CA ASN A 89 11.31 3.02 -4.93
C ASN A 89 9.99 3.33 -5.67
N LEU A 90 8.99 2.46 -5.51
CA LEU A 90 7.68 2.60 -6.16
C LEU A 90 6.81 3.59 -5.37
N CYS A 91 6.59 4.77 -5.93
CA CYS A 91 5.76 5.82 -5.36
C CYS A 91 5.08 6.62 -6.47
N TYR A 92 3.97 7.29 -6.14
CA TYR A 92 3.35 8.27 -7.05
C TYR A 92 4.35 9.36 -7.48
N THR A 93 5.20 9.83 -6.56
CA THR A 93 6.21 10.88 -6.82
C THR A 93 7.38 10.43 -7.69
N THR A 94 7.57 9.12 -7.89
CA THR A 94 8.72 8.55 -8.61
C THR A 94 8.33 7.93 -9.95
N LEU A 95 7.04 7.98 -10.32
CA LEU A 95 6.53 7.47 -11.59
C LEU A 95 6.93 8.41 -12.75
N LEU A 96 7.67 7.88 -13.72
CA LEU A 96 8.03 8.61 -14.94
C LEU A 96 7.09 8.23 -16.10
N PRO A 97 6.43 9.20 -16.75
CA PRO A 97 5.60 8.91 -17.91
C PRO A 97 6.46 8.55 -19.13
N PRO A 98 5.99 7.66 -20.03
CA PRO A 98 6.72 7.28 -21.22
C PRO A 98 6.96 8.52 -22.11
N GLY A 99 8.24 8.85 -22.33
CA GLY A 99 8.67 10.00 -23.13
C GLY A 99 8.73 11.35 -22.38
N GLY A 100 8.46 11.37 -21.08
CA GLY A 100 8.58 12.59 -20.26
C GLY A 100 10.04 12.90 -19.87
N PRO A 101 10.44 14.19 -19.76
CA PRO A 101 11.70 14.56 -19.15
C PRO A 101 11.72 14.12 -17.67
N GLN A 102 12.88 13.72 -17.15
CA GLN A 102 13.09 13.44 -15.72
C GLN A 102 12.86 14.72 -14.89
N LYS A 103 11.61 15.03 -14.57
CA LYS A 103 11.28 16.14 -13.66
C LYS A 103 11.38 15.62 -12.23
N HIS A 104 12.52 15.89 -11.59
CA HIS A 104 12.62 15.85 -10.14
C HIS A 104 11.63 16.87 -9.54
N GLY A 105 10.63 16.38 -8.79
CA GLY A 105 9.86 17.21 -7.86
C GLY A 105 8.96 18.28 -8.49
N SER A 106 8.03 17.90 -9.35
CA SER A 106 6.86 18.77 -9.58
C SER A 106 5.98 18.77 -8.32
N VAL A 107 5.61 19.97 -7.86
CA VAL A 107 4.84 20.32 -6.63
C VAL A 107 3.42 19.70 -6.55
N LEU A 108 3.12 18.75 -7.42
CA LEU A 108 1.84 18.06 -7.52
C LEU A 108 2.12 16.55 -7.59
N LEU A 109 1.61 15.84 -6.59
CA LEU A 109 1.32 14.40 -6.71
C LEU A 109 0.25 14.18 -7.80
#